data_AF-D9I8H1-F1
#
_entry.id   AF-D9I8H1-F1
#
_cell.length_a   1.000
_cell.length_b   1.000
_cell.length_c   1.000
_cell.angle_alpha   90.00
_cell.angle_beta   90.00
_cell.angle_gamma   90.00
#
_symmetry.space_group_name_H-M   'P 1'
#
loop_
_entity.id
_entity.type
_entity.pdbx_description
1 polymer ?
#
loop_
_entity_poly.entity_id
_entity_poly.type
_entity_poly.pdbx_seq_one_letter_code
_entity_poly.pdbx_strand_id
1 'polypeptide(L)'
;DTGGQVKYVVELARALGTMPGVYRVDLLTRQMSSPDVDWSYGEPTEMLTPINAEGFEEEMGESSGSYIIRIPFGPKDKYIPKEELWPHIPEFVDGALNHIMQMSKVLGEQIGGGKPVWPVAIHGHYADA
;
A
#
# COMPACT_ATOMS: atom_id res chain seq x y z
N ASP A 1 -3.20 -7.82 16.32
CA ASP A 1 -3.42 -6.51 15.67
C ASP A 1 -4.29 -6.55 14.42
N THR A 2 -4.48 -7.73 13.85
CA THR A 2 -5.41 -7.98 12.74
C THR A 2 -6.83 -8.23 13.25
N GLY A 3 -7.62 -7.15 13.36
CA GLY A 3 -9.05 -7.18 13.75
C GLY A 3 -9.94 -6.49 12.71
N GLY A 4 -11.14 -6.04 13.10
CA GLY A 4 -12.08 -5.37 12.19
C GLY A 4 -11.53 -4.12 11.48
N GLN A 5 -10.48 -3.49 12.04
CA GLN A 5 -9.76 -2.37 11.46
C GLN A 5 -9.08 -2.73 10.12
N VAL A 6 -8.57 -3.96 9.95
CA VAL A 6 -7.95 -4.40 8.69
C VAL A 6 -8.99 -4.47 7.57
N LYS A 7 -10.19 -4.97 7.88
CA LYS A 7 -11.29 -5.01 6.92
C LYS A 7 -11.66 -3.59 6.46
N TYR A 8 -11.80 -2.65 7.39
CA TYR A 8 -12.13 -1.27 7.04
C TYR A 8 -11.12 -0.64 6.07
N VAL A 9 -9.83 -0.73 6.36
CA VAL A 9 -8.80 -0.06 5.54
C VAL A 9 -8.66 -0.69 4.16
N VAL A 10 -8.80 -2.01 4.06
CA VAL A 10 -8.80 -2.70 2.76
C VAL A 10 -10.04 -2.34 1.93
N GLU A 11 -11.24 -2.32 2.54
CA GLU A 11 -12.45 -1.90 1.82
C GLU A 11 -12.39 -0.41 1.43
N LEU A 12 -11.82 0.45 2.29
CA LEU A 12 -11.59 1.86 1.96
C LEU A 12 -10.64 2.00 0.76
N ALA A 13 -9.52 1.27 0.74
CA ALA A 13 -8.59 1.29 -0.37
C ALA A 13 -9.24 0.82 -1.67
N ARG A 14 -10.07 -0.22 -1.63
CA ARG A 14 -10.85 -0.68 -2.80
C ARG A 14 -11.84 0.39 -3.27
N ALA A 15 -12.60 0.97 -2.35
CA ALA A 15 -13.58 2.00 -2.69
C ALA A 15 -12.90 3.23 -3.34
N LEU A 16 -11.81 3.71 -2.75
CA LEU A 16 -11.02 4.82 -3.29
C LEU A 16 -10.48 4.51 -4.70
N GLY A 17 -9.99 3.28 -4.94
CA GLY A 17 -9.49 2.88 -6.27
C GLY A 17 -10.55 2.84 -7.37
N THR A 18 -11.84 2.79 -7.00
CA THR A 18 -12.96 2.85 -7.96
C THR A 18 -13.52 4.27 -8.13
N MET A 19 -13.01 5.26 -7.39
CA MET A 19 -13.53 6.63 -7.47
C MET A 19 -13.04 7.35 -8.73
N PRO A 20 -13.93 8.06 -9.46
CA PRO A 20 -13.52 8.89 -10.58
C PRO A 20 -12.43 9.88 -10.18
N GLY A 21 -11.36 9.95 -10.98
CA GLY A 21 -10.22 10.82 -10.74
C GLY A 21 -9.15 10.24 -9.80
N VAL A 22 -9.38 9.08 -9.19
CA VAL A 22 -8.33 8.33 -8.47
C VAL A 22 -7.70 7.34 -9.44
N TYR A 23 -6.43 7.56 -9.77
CA TYR A 23 -5.70 6.65 -10.65
C TYR A 23 -5.16 5.44 -9.90
N ARG A 24 -4.61 5.64 -8.70
CA ARG A 24 -3.93 4.60 -7.91
C ARG A 24 -4.10 4.83 -6.42
N VAL A 25 -4.23 3.76 -5.66
CA VAL A 25 -4.22 3.74 -4.19
C VAL A 25 -3.21 2.72 -3.70
N ASP A 26 -2.25 3.15 -2.90
CA ASP A 26 -1.29 2.27 -2.24
C ASP A 26 -1.57 2.22 -0.73
N LEU A 27 -1.91 1.04 -0.22
CA LEU A 27 -2.03 0.74 1.19
C LEU A 27 -0.69 0.21 1.71
N LEU A 28 0.08 1.06 2.38
CA LEU A 28 1.39 0.70 2.93
C LEU A 28 1.24 -0.07 4.25
N THR A 29 2.00 -1.14 4.41
CA THR A 29 2.04 -1.95 5.65
C THR A 29 3.39 -2.63 5.82
N ARG A 30 3.59 -3.37 6.92
CA ARG A 30 4.83 -4.13 7.19
C ARG A 30 4.92 -5.39 6.34
N GLN A 31 6.09 -5.63 5.75
CA GLN A 31 6.48 -6.92 5.18
C GLN A 31 7.09 -7.81 6.25
N MET A 32 6.64 -9.05 6.35
CA MET A 32 7.22 -10.04 7.26
C MET A 32 7.11 -11.45 6.69
N SER A 33 8.14 -12.24 6.92
CA SER A 33 8.26 -13.64 6.51
C SER A 33 8.52 -14.49 7.76
N SER A 34 7.55 -14.51 8.67
CA SER A 34 7.60 -15.31 9.90
C SER A 34 6.77 -16.58 9.72
N PRO A 35 7.20 -17.74 10.27
CA PRO A 35 6.38 -18.95 10.25
C PRO A 35 5.08 -18.81 11.05
N ASP A 36 4.97 -17.78 11.90
CA ASP A 36 3.80 -17.53 12.76
C ASP A 36 2.65 -16.81 12.02
N VAL A 37 2.86 -16.41 10.76
CA VAL A 37 1.89 -15.66 9.95
C VAL A 37 1.74 -16.27 8.57
N ASP A 38 0.67 -15.91 7.86
CA ASP A 38 0.48 -16.38 6.49
C ASP A 38 1.61 -15.89 5.57
N TRP A 39 2.02 -16.75 4.64
CA TRP A 39 3.13 -16.48 3.73
C TRP A 39 2.91 -15.24 2.85
N SER A 40 1.65 -14.88 2.57
CA SER A 40 1.29 -13.68 1.80
C SER A 40 1.76 -12.38 2.44
N TYR A 41 2.02 -12.36 3.76
CA TYR A 41 2.63 -11.20 4.43
C TYR A 41 4.08 -10.94 3.97
N GLY A 42 4.70 -11.94 3.36
CA GLY A 42 6.01 -11.83 2.72
C GLY A 42 5.94 -11.23 1.31
N GLU A 43 4.77 -11.19 0.67
CA GLU A 43 4.63 -10.70 -0.69
C GLU A 43 4.69 -9.16 -0.71
N PRO A 44 5.68 -8.55 -1.39
CA PRO A 44 5.92 -7.11 -1.33
C PRO A 44 4.77 -6.29 -1.93
N THR A 45 4.05 -6.85 -2.90
CA THR A 45 2.95 -6.19 -3.59
C THR A 45 1.81 -7.17 -3.79
N GLU A 46 0.60 -6.75 -3.46
CA GLU A 46 -0.63 -7.50 -3.72
C GLU A 46 -1.69 -6.56 -4.29
N MET A 47 -2.28 -6.94 -5.43
CA MET A 47 -3.36 -6.15 -6.02
C MET A 47 -4.68 -6.45 -5.32
N LEU A 48 -5.40 -5.41 -4.93
CA LEU A 48 -6.74 -5.52 -4.39
C LEU A 48 -7.76 -5.52 -5.53
N THR A 49 -8.47 -6.64 -5.70
CA THR A 49 -9.55 -6.72 -6.69
C THR A 49 -10.63 -5.68 -6.37
N PRO A 50 -11.10 -4.89 -7.37
CA PRO A 50 -12.19 -3.94 -7.18
C PRO A 50 -13.48 -4.62 -6.74
N ILE A 51 -14.33 -3.91 -5.98
CA ILE A 51 -15.61 -4.43 -5.47
C ILE A 51 -16.63 -4.68 -6.60
N ASN A 52 -16.48 -3.99 -7.74
CA ASN A 52 -17.34 -4.13 -8.93
C ASN A 52 -16.45 -4.13 -10.19
N ALA A 53 -15.88 -5.28 -10.55
CA ALA A 53 -14.98 -5.41 -11.71
C ALA A 53 -15.68 -5.31 -13.07
N GLU A 54 -17.02 -5.36 -13.12
CA GLU A 54 -17.77 -5.28 -14.37
C GLU A 54 -17.66 -3.89 -15.00
N GLY A 55 -16.86 -3.77 -16.07
CA GLY A 55 -16.74 -2.57 -16.91
C GLY A 55 -15.56 -1.63 -16.60
N PHE A 56 -14.70 -1.94 -15.62
CA PHE A 56 -13.55 -1.11 -15.23
C PHE A 56 -12.22 -1.50 -15.92
N GLU A 57 -12.17 -2.66 -16.59
CA GLU A 57 -10.92 -3.24 -17.10
C GLU A 57 -10.43 -2.62 -18.43
N GLU A 58 -11.31 -1.98 -19.21
CA GLU A 58 -10.97 -1.53 -20.57
C GLU A 58 -10.33 -0.12 -20.63
N GLU A 59 -10.48 0.73 -19.60
CA GLU A 59 -9.94 2.10 -19.58
C GLU A 59 -8.78 2.34 -18.59
N MET A 60 -8.44 1.35 -17.78
CA MET A 60 -7.49 1.50 -16.68
C MET A 60 -6.06 1.14 -17.11
N GLY A 61 -5.13 2.08 -16.97
CA GLY A 61 -3.70 1.86 -17.27
C GLY A 61 -3.06 0.80 -16.38
N GLU A 62 -1.94 0.20 -16.83
CA GLU A 62 -1.30 -0.97 -16.20
C GLU A 62 -0.97 -0.81 -14.69
N SER A 63 -0.76 0.43 -14.22
CA SER A 63 -0.42 0.73 -12.82
C SER A 63 -1.58 1.30 -11.99
N SER A 64 -2.80 1.26 -12.52
CA SER A 64 -3.99 1.83 -11.88
C SER A 64 -4.67 0.86 -10.91
N GLY A 65 -5.56 1.38 -10.06
CA GLY A 65 -6.29 0.60 -9.06
C GLY A 65 -5.62 0.59 -7.68
N SER A 66 -5.94 -0.41 -6.87
CA SER A 66 -5.58 -0.45 -5.44
C SER A 66 -4.61 -1.58 -5.13
N TYR A 67 -3.60 -1.30 -4.33
CA TYR A 67 -2.54 -2.26 -3.98
C TYR A 67 -2.25 -2.24 -2.49
N ILE A 68 -1.94 -3.40 -1.92
CA ILE A 68 -1.21 -3.52 -0.65
C ILE A 68 0.28 -3.50 -1.00
N ILE A 69 1.02 -2.58 -0.39
CA ILE A 69 2.47 -2.47 -0.53
C ILE A 69 3.09 -2.77 0.83
N ARG A 70 3.84 -3.86 0.91
CA ARG A 70 4.49 -4.30 2.13
C ARG A 70 5.93 -3.82 2.14
N ILE A 71 6.25 -2.93 3.06
CA ILE A 71 7.59 -2.35 3.25
C ILE A 71 8.33 -3.18 4.31
N PRO A 72 9.54 -3.68 4.02
CA PRO A 72 10.35 -4.37 5.02
C PRO A 72 10.86 -3.38 6.06
N PHE A 73 10.58 -3.63 7.33
CA PHE A 73 11.20 -2.93 8.45
C PHE A 73 11.17 -3.78 9.73
N GLY A 74 12.18 -3.58 10.58
CA GLY A 74 12.43 -4.40 11.75
C GLY A 74 12.73 -5.88 11.42
N PRO A 75 12.79 -6.75 12.44
CA PRO A 75 12.99 -8.18 12.27
C PRO A 75 11.98 -8.81 11.30
N LYS A 76 12.45 -9.36 10.18
CA LYS A 76 11.58 -9.90 9.12
C LYS A 76 11.00 -11.29 9.44
N ASP A 77 11.70 -12.05 10.27
CA ASP A 77 11.47 -13.47 10.56
C ASP A 77 10.61 -13.69 11.80
N LYS A 78 10.20 -12.60 12.47
CA LYS A 78 9.45 -12.65 13.72
C LYS A 78 8.29 -11.65 13.74
N TYR A 79 7.13 -12.11 14.22
CA TYR A 79 6.03 -11.23 14.57
C TYR A 79 6.41 -10.30 15.75
N ILE A 80 6.12 -9.01 15.60
CA ILE A 80 6.30 -8.00 16.65
C ILE A 80 4.94 -7.33 16.88
N PRO A 81 4.42 -7.30 18.11
CA PRO A 81 3.19 -6.55 18.42
C PRO A 81 3.32 -5.08 18.04
N LYS A 82 2.22 -4.46 17.60
CA LYS A 82 2.24 -3.05 17.16
C LYS A 82 2.81 -2.08 18.20
N GLU A 83 2.63 -2.36 19.49
CA GLU A 83 3.13 -1.56 20.60
C GLU A 83 4.66 -1.52 20.67
N GLU A 84 5.34 -2.50 20.06
CA GLU A 84 6.80 -2.63 20.04
C GLU A 84 7.42 -2.14 18.72
N LEU A 85 6.62 -1.64 17.77
CA LEU A 85 7.11 -1.20 16.46
C LEU A 85 7.79 0.17 16.47
N TRP A 86 7.58 0.99 17.51
CA TRP A 86 8.11 2.36 17.61
C TRP A 86 9.59 2.52 17.22
N PRO A 87 10.53 1.66 17.67
CA PRO A 87 11.93 1.77 17.31
C PRO A 87 12.22 1.57 15.82
N HIS A 88 11.30 0.95 15.08
CA HIS A 88 11.44 0.60 13.66
C HIS A 88 10.62 1.51 12.73
N ILE A 89 9.81 2.43 13.25
CA ILE A 89 9.05 3.39 12.44
C ILE A 89 9.95 4.26 11.53
N PRO A 90 11.13 4.75 11.96
CA PRO A 90 12.00 5.49 11.04
C PRO A 90 12.40 4.69 9.79
N GLU A 91 12.66 3.39 9.95
CA GLU A 91 12.99 2.49 8.84
C GLU A 91 11.77 2.31 7.91
N PHE A 92 10.56 2.21 8.47
CA PHE A 92 9.33 2.20 7.67
C PHE A 92 9.15 3.49 6.86
N VAL A 93 9.40 4.65 7.47
CA VAL A 93 9.28 5.95 6.80
C VAL A 93 10.24 6.06 5.63
N ASP A 94 11.49 5.64 5.80
CA ASP A 94 12.49 5.64 4.72
C ASP A 94 12.06 4.72 3.56
N GLY A 95 11.57 3.51 3.88
CA GLY A 95 11.07 2.56 2.88
C GLY A 95 9.82 3.06 2.15
N ALA A 96 8.87 3.67 2.88
CA ALA A 96 7.67 4.27 2.32
C ALA A 96 7.99 5.45 1.40
N LEU A 97 8.92 6.33 1.80
CA LEU A 97 9.36 7.46 0.98
C LEU A 97 10.03 6.97 -0.31
N ASN A 98 10.88 5.96 -0.22
CA ASN A 98 11.51 5.35 -1.39
C ASN A 98 10.46 4.78 -2.37
N HIS A 99 9.45 4.05 -1.86
CA HIS A 99 8.34 3.56 -2.69
C HIS A 99 7.59 4.71 -3.37
N ILE A 100 7.23 5.76 -2.62
CA ILE A 100 6.52 6.93 -3.15
C ILE A 100 7.33 7.62 -4.25
N MET A 101 8.64 7.79 -4.06
CA MET A 101 9.52 8.39 -5.07
C MET A 101 9.61 7.55 -6.35
N GLN A 102 9.74 6.22 -6.20
CA GLN A 102 9.76 5.30 -7.34
C GLN A 102 8.44 5.35 -8.11
N MET A 103 7.31 5.26 -7.41
CA MET A 103 5.99 5.35 -8.04
C MET A 103 5.74 6.69 -8.69
N SER A 104 6.18 7.79 -8.07
CA SER A 104 6.06 9.14 -8.65
C SER A 104 6.76 9.25 -10.00
N LYS A 105 7.92 8.61 -10.16
CA LYS A 105 8.63 8.53 -11.43
C LYS A 105 7.89 7.65 -12.44
N VAL A 106 7.53 6.43 -12.05
CA VAL A 106 6.85 5.45 -12.94
C VAL A 106 5.53 6.01 -13.46
N LEU A 107 4.70 6.55 -12.58
CA LEU A 107 3.45 7.20 -12.95
C LEU A 107 3.69 8.46 -13.79
N GLY A 108 4.78 9.18 -13.52
CA GLY A 108 5.19 10.31 -14.34
C GLY A 108 5.44 9.94 -15.80
N GLU A 109 6.09 8.80 -16.03
CA GLU A 109 6.35 8.27 -17.38
C GLU A 109 5.07 7.78 -18.05
N GLN A 110 4.16 7.13 -17.31
CA GLN A 110 2.94 6.54 -17.86
C GLN A 110 1.80 7.55 -18.11
N ILE A 111 1.56 8.45 -17.15
CA ILE A 111 0.39 9.36 -17.15
C ILE A 111 0.75 10.83 -16.93
N GLY A 112 1.96 11.12 -16.44
CA GLY A 112 2.41 12.49 -16.12
C GLY A 112 3.11 13.23 -17.26
N GLY A 113 3.19 12.65 -18.46
CA GLY A 113 3.90 13.24 -19.60
C GLY A 113 5.40 13.42 -19.34
N GLY A 114 6.02 12.49 -18.60
CA GLY A 114 7.42 12.51 -18.19
C GLY A 114 7.71 13.38 -16.97
N LYS A 115 6.70 13.99 -16.35
CA LYS A 115 6.84 14.76 -15.10
C LYS A 115 6.42 13.91 -13.89
N PRO A 116 7.10 14.01 -12.74
CA PRO A 116 6.74 13.24 -11.56
C PRO A 116 5.28 13.47 -11.12
N VAL A 117 4.59 12.39 -10.76
CA VAL A 117 3.21 12.43 -10.24
C VAL A 117 3.24 12.14 -8.75
N TRP A 118 2.89 13.12 -7.94
CA TRP A 118 2.94 13.00 -6.48
C TRP A 118 1.60 12.55 -5.89
N PRO A 119 1.61 11.86 -4.74
CA PRO A 119 0.39 11.60 -3.98
C PRO A 119 -0.33 12.92 -3.64
N VAL A 120 -1.64 12.96 -3.90
CA VAL A 120 -2.47 14.14 -3.58
C VAL A 120 -2.99 14.11 -2.15
N ALA A 121 -3.00 12.94 -1.52
CA ALA A 121 -3.40 12.74 -0.14
C ALA A 121 -2.60 11.58 0.46
N ILE A 122 -2.27 11.70 1.75
CA ILE A 122 -1.72 10.62 2.57
C ILE A 122 -2.60 10.54 3.81
N HIS A 123 -3.07 9.34 4.13
CA HIS A 123 -3.91 9.11 5.28
C HIS A 123 -3.29 8.02 6.14
N GLY A 124 -2.88 8.39 7.36
CA GLY A 124 -2.37 7.44 8.33
C GLY A 124 -3.51 6.85 9.17
N HIS A 125 -3.37 5.58 9.54
CA HIS A 125 -4.29 4.88 10.42
C HIS A 125 -3.54 4.43 11.67
N TYR A 126 -4.18 4.59 12.83
CA TYR A 126 -3.67 4.22 14.17
C TYR A 126 -2.64 5.21 14.76
N ALA A 127 -2.12 4.94 15.95
CA ALA A 127 -1.32 5.87 16.75
C ALA A 127 0.11 6.12 16.22
N ASP A 128 0.55 5.28 15.29
CA ASP A 128 1.81 5.36 14.53
C ASP A 128 1.71 6.24 13.27
N ALA A 129 0.56 6.91 13.06
CA ALA A 129 0.32 7.92 12.03
C ALA A 129 0.70 9.34 12.45
#